data_AF-A0A3D4X4A8-F1
#
_entry.id   AF-A0A3D4X4A8-F1
#
_cell.length_a   1.000
_cell.length_b   1.000
_cell.length_c   1.000
_cell.angle_alpha   90.00
_cell.angle_beta   90.00
_cell.angle_gamma   90.00
#
_symmetry.space_group_name_H-M   'P 1'
#
loop_
_entity.id
_entity.type
_entity.pdbx_description
1 polymer ?
#
loop_
_entity_poly.entity_id
_entity_poly.type
_entity_poly.pdbx_seq_one_letter_code
_entity_poly.pdbx_strand_id
1 'polypeptide(L)'
;MAVKKKKLPIGIENFEEIRKEGFYYTDKTGLISELLGNWGKVNLFTRPRRFGKSLNMQMLRCFFSPDTDKSIFDGLEIARDTALCEQYMGKFPVVFVSLKGINGESYEMARDMAVQVMREEARRHQYLLDSKRLTSYDKEAFSGLLGGGMEEAVLCGGLKLLSELLRKHYGRNAILLIDEYDVPLAKAFERGYYERMLILIQNLFGQALKTNDNMQFAVLTGCMRISKESIFTGLNNLKVLSITDVRFDEFFGFTDREVRELLAYYGLSGQYPVIKEWYDGYRFGRQEVYCPWDVVCYCDQLLADPGARPQNYWINTSS
;
A
#
# COMPACT_ATOMS: atom_id res chain seq x y z
N MET A 1 9.49 -29.33 -23.45
CA MET A 1 8.40 -29.17 -22.46
C MET A 1 7.80 -27.79 -22.66
N ALA A 2 6.49 -27.68 -22.89
CA ALA A 2 5.86 -26.36 -22.99
C ALA A 2 5.99 -25.65 -21.64
N VAL A 3 6.62 -24.48 -21.61
CA VAL A 3 6.72 -23.66 -20.40
C VAL A 3 5.29 -23.29 -20.01
N LYS A 4 4.83 -23.76 -18.84
CA LYS A 4 3.52 -23.41 -18.30
C LYS A 4 3.46 -21.89 -18.14
N LYS A 5 2.50 -21.23 -18.80
CA LYS A 5 2.30 -19.78 -18.66
C LYS A 5 1.97 -19.46 -17.20
N LYS A 6 2.44 -18.30 -16.74
CA LYS A 6 2.10 -17.76 -15.42
C LYS A 6 0.60 -17.52 -15.30
N LYS A 7 0.07 -17.58 -14.08
CA LYS A 7 -1.33 -17.27 -13.76
C LYS A 7 -1.57 -15.75 -13.83
N LEU A 8 -2.76 -15.30 -14.22
CA LEU A 8 -3.14 -13.88 -14.07
C LEU A 8 -3.44 -13.57 -12.58
N PRO A 9 -2.96 -12.45 -12.02
CA PRO A 9 -3.13 -12.12 -10.60
C PRO A 9 -4.49 -11.48 -10.30
N ILE A 10 -5.58 -12.19 -10.59
CA ILE A 10 -6.95 -11.68 -10.34
C ILE A 10 -7.20 -11.63 -8.83
N GLY A 11 -7.39 -10.42 -8.29
CA GLY A 11 -7.73 -10.20 -6.87
C GLY A 11 -6.57 -10.39 -5.88
N ILE A 12 -5.33 -10.50 -6.37
CA ILE A 12 -4.16 -10.73 -5.52
C ILE A 12 -3.45 -9.41 -5.26
N GLU A 13 -3.45 -8.98 -4.00
CA GLU A 13 -2.80 -7.75 -3.54
C GLU A 13 -1.48 -8.04 -2.79
N ASN A 14 -1.12 -9.31 -2.57
CA ASN A 14 0.11 -9.73 -1.91
C ASN A 14 1.26 -9.89 -2.92
N PHE A 15 2.27 -9.02 -2.83
CA PHE A 15 3.43 -9.04 -3.70
C PHE A 15 4.25 -10.35 -3.59
N GLU A 16 4.46 -10.85 -2.38
CA GLU A 16 5.21 -12.08 -2.15
C GLU A 16 4.50 -13.30 -2.75
N GLU A 17 3.16 -13.38 -2.61
CA GLU A 17 2.34 -14.42 -3.23
C GLU A 17 2.47 -14.40 -4.76
N ILE A 18 2.37 -13.22 -5.38
CA ILE A 18 2.54 -13.07 -6.83
C ILE A 18 3.90 -13.61 -7.28
N ARG A 19 4.96 -13.30 -6.52
CA ARG A 19 6.33 -13.69 -6.86
C ARG A 19 6.61 -15.18 -6.62
N LYS A 20 6.04 -15.78 -5.57
CA LYS A 20 6.30 -17.18 -5.20
C LYS A 20 5.39 -18.18 -5.90
N GLU A 21 4.15 -17.82 -6.21
CA GLU A 21 3.15 -18.77 -6.71
C GLU A 21 2.99 -18.79 -8.24
N GLY A 22 3.94 -18.21 -8.98
CA GLY A 22 3.94 -18.26 -10.45
C GLY A 22 2.85 -17.41 -11.10
N PHE A 23 2.50 -16.27 -10.49
CA PHE A 23 1.65 -15.27 -11.13
C PHE A 23 2.46 -14.35 -12.05
N TYR A 24 1.79 -13.81 -13.07
CA TYR A 24 2.34 -12.78 -13.93
C TYR A 24 2.40 -11.48 -13.13
N TYR A 25 3.56 -10.82 -13.18
CA TYR A 25 3.81 -9.57 -12.50
C TYR A 25 4.35 -8.58 -13.51
N THR A 26 3.66 -7.45 -13.66
CA THR A 26 4.19 -6.28 -14.36
C THR A 26 5.10 -5.55 -13.38
N ASP A 27 6.38 -5.43 -13.72
CA ASP A 27 7.40 -4.92 -12.82
C ASP A 27 7.23 -3.43 -12.54
N LYS A 28 6.95 -3.08 -11.27
CA LYS A 28 6.82 -1.70 -10.77
C LYS A 28 7.90 -1.36 -9.74
N THR A 29 8.95 -2.18 -9.64
CA THR A 29 9.96 -2.02 -8.59
C THR A 29 10.83 -0.77 -8.75
N GLY A 30 10.87 -0.15 -9.93
CA GLY A 30 11.44 1.19 -10.14
C GLY A 30 10.83 2.27 -9.23
N LEU A 31 9.60 2.08 -8.74
CA LEU A 31 8.98 2.93 -7.71
C LEU A 31 9.88 3.08 -6.46
N ILE A 32 10.60 2.02 -6.09
CA ILE A 32 11.47 2.03 -4.91
C ILE A 32 12.62 3.01 -5.14
N SER A 33 13.31 2.90 -6.28
CA SER A 33 14.41 3.81 -6.61
C SER A 33 13.95 5.27 -6.68
N GLU A 34 12.83 5.52 -7.35
CA GLU A 34 12.29 6.88 -7.48
C GLU A 34 11.85 7.45 -6.11
N LEU A 35 11.28 6.59 -5.24
CA LEU A 35 10.88 6.97 -3.88
C LEU A 35 12.11 7.33 -3.04
N LEU A 36 13.15 6.49 -3.06
CA LEU A 36 14.37 6.70 -2.30
C LEU A 36 15.16 7.93 -2.76
N GLY A 37 15.15 8.22 -4.07
CA GLY A 37 15.78 9.41 -4.62
C GLY A 37 15.06 10.72 -4.28
N ASN A 38 13.76 10.66 -3.98
CA ASN A 38 12.90 11.84 -3.90
C ASN A 38 11.96 11.89 -2.68
N TRP A 39 12.13 11.08 -1.64
CA TRP A 39 11.15 11.05 -0.55
C TRP A 39 11.04 12.42 0.15
N GLY A 40 9.85 12.71 0.68
CA GLY A 40 9.66 13.59 1.83
C GLY A 40 9.62 12.77 3.12
N LYS A 41 9.51 13.45 4.27
CA LYS A 41 9.30 12.76 5.56
C LYS A 41 7.98 11.99 5.57
N VAL A 42 6.95 12.52 4.91
CA VAL A 42 5.64 11.87 4.75
C VAL A 42 5.24 12.01 3.28
N ASN A 43 5.00 10.89 2.61
CA ASN A 43 4.72 10.82 1.16
C ASN A 43 3.30 10.30 0.95
N LEU A 44 2.42 11.10 0.36
CA LEU A 44 1.04 10.71 0.09
C LEU A 44 0.82 10.54 -1.42
N PHE A 45 0.53 9.30 -1.83
CA PHE A 45 0.14 8.94 -3.19
C PHE A 45 -1.38 8.87 -3.30
N THR A 46 -1.95 9.79 -4.09
CA THR A 46 -3.39 9.73 -4.43
C THR A 46 -3.55 9.16 -5.83
N ARG A 47 -4.19 7.99 -5.95
CA ARG A 47 -4.46 7.32 -7.23
C ARG A 47 -5.86 6.69 -7.23
N PRO A 48 -6.54 6.59 -8.38
CA PRO A 48 -7.85 5.96 -8.46
C PRO A 48 -7.85 4.51 -7.93
N ARG A 49 -9.05 3.99 -7.64
CA ARG A 49 -9.22 2.59 -7.22
C ARG A 49 -8.63 1.65 -8.28
N ARG A 50 -8.04 0.53 -7.82
CA ARG A 50 -7.48 -0.55 -8.67
C ARG A 50 -6.22 -0.26 -9.47
N PHE A 51 -5.58 0.90 -9.27
CA PHE A 51 -4.29 1.24 -9.89
C PHE A 51 -3.06 0.63 -9.19
N GLY A 52 -3.22 -0.49 -8.49
CA GLY A 52 -2.10 -1.21 -7.86
C GLY A 52 -1.52 -0.58 -6.58
N LYS A 53 -2.25 0.33 -5.92
CA LYS A 53 -1.80 1.00 -4.69
C LYS A 53 -1.39 0.00 -3.60
N SER A 54 -2.30 -0.90 -3.21
CA SER A 54 -2.07 -1.88 -2.15
C SER A 54 -0.94 -2.86 -2.48
N LEU A 55 -0.86 -3.29 -3.74
CA LEU A 55 0.23 -4.14 -4.22
C LEU A 55 1.60 -3.43 -4.12
N ASN A 56 1.67 -2.16 -4.50
CA ASN A 56 2.88 -1.34 -4.34
C ASN A 56 3.23 -1.16 -2.85
N MET A 57 2.25 -0.97 -1.97
CA MET A 57 2.49 -0.88 -0.52
C MET A 57 3.06 -2.19 0.03
N GLN A 58 2.54 -3.34 -0.40
CA GLN A 58 3.09 -4.65 -0.05
C GLN A 58 4.51 -4.85 -0.59
N MET A 59 4.78 -4.42 -1.82
CA MET A 59 6.13 -4.44 -2.39
C MET A 59 7.11 -3.58 -1.58
N LEU A 60 6.73 -2.37 -1.17
CA LEU A 60 7.55 -1.51 -0.30
C LEU A 60 7.81 -2.19 1.06
N ARG A 61 6.77 -2.77 1.69
CA ARG A 61 6.91 -3.53 2.93
C ARG A 61 7.94 -4.65 2.75
N CYS A 62 7.76 -5.46 1.71
CA CYS A 62 8.66 -6.56 1.38
C CYS A 62 10.11 -6.08 1.18
N PHE A 63 10.31 -4.98 0.45
CA PHE A 63 11.63 -4.46 0.14
C PHE A 63 12.40 -4.01 1.40
N PHE A 64 11.74 -3.29 2.30
CA PHE A 64 12.41 -2.70 3.47
C PHE A 64 12.55 -3.65 4.66
N SER A 65 11.57 -4.54 4.86
CA SER A 65 11.44 -5.33 6.09
C SER A 65 12.52 -6.41 6.21
N PRO A 66 13.17 -6.57 7.39
CA PRO A 66 14.27 -7.52 7.58
C PRO A 66 13.83 -8.99 7.56
N ASP A 67 12.55 -9.26 7.76
CA ASP A 67 11.93 -10.59 7.79
C ASP A 67 11.48 -11.09 6.39
N THR A 68 11.69 -10.31 5.33
CA THR A 68 11.30 -10.70 3.97
C THR A 68 12.39 -11.52 3.25
N ASP A 69 11.97 -12.56 2.55
CA ASP A 69 12.82 -13.27 1.58
C ASP A 69 13.17 -12.38 0.39
N LYS A 70 14.46 -12.04 0.24
CA LYS A 70 14.93 -11.10 -0.79
C LYS A 70 14.83 -11.66 -2.22
N SER A 71 14.77 -12.99 -2.38
CA SER A 71 14.73 -13.64 -3.70
C SER A 71 13.48 -13.30 -4.50
N ILE A 72 12.43 -12.80 -3.84
CA ILE A 72 11.21 -12.33 -4.52
C ILE A 72 11.48 -11.13 -5.44
N PHE A 73 12.59 -10.41 -5.27
CA PHE A 73 13.02 -9.32 -6.14
C PHE A 73 13.91 -9.77 -7.32
N ASP A 74 14.27 -11.06 -7.39
CA ASP A 74 15.16 -11.56 -8.44
C ASP A 74 14.58 -11.36 -9.84
N GLY A 75 15.41 -10.83 -10.74
CA GLY A 75 15.03 -10.52 -12.11
C GLY A 75 14.14 -9.29 -12.29
N LEU A 76 13.84 -8.54 -11.21
CA LEU A 76 13.14 -7.27 -11.27
C LEU A 76 14.10 -6.10 -11.45
N GLU A 77 13.59 -4.96 -11.90
CA GLU A 77 14.33 -3.74 -12.17
C GLU A 77 15.16 -3.27 -10.97
N ILE A 78 14.57 -3.26 -9.76
CA ILE A 78 15.25 -2.81 -8.55
C ILE A 78 16.50 -3.64 -8.22
N ALA A 79 16.51 -4.92 -8.55
CA ALA A 79 17.65 -5.81 -8.28
C ALA A 79 18.89 -5.45 -9.13
N ARG A 80 18.73 -4.61 -10.17
CA ARG A 80 19.84 -4.09 -10.97
C ARG A 80 20.60 -2.98 -10.26
N ASP A 81 19.97 -2.28 -9.32
CA ASP A 81 20.62 -1.25 -8.49
C ASP A 81 21.18 -1.89 -7.20
N THR A 82 22.35 -2.50 -7.33
CA THR A 82 22.99 -3.26 -6.24
C THR A 82 23.35 -2.38 -5.05
N ALA A 83 23.82 -1.15 -5.29
CA ALA A 83 24.21 -0.22 -4.24
C ALA A 83 23.00 0.19 -3.38
N LEU A 84 21.87 0.49 -4.03
CA LEU A 84 20.62 0.80 -3.34
C LEU A 84 20.10 -0.43 -2.56
N CYS A 85 20.14 -1.61 -3.16
CA CYS A 85 19.74 -2.84 -2.49
C CYS A 85 20.58 -3.13 -1.23
N GLU A 86 21.90 -2.96 -1.30
CA GLU A 86 22.80 -3.14 -0.15
C GLU A 86 22.49 -2.17 0.99
N GLN A 87 22.17 -0.93 0.66
CA GLN A 87 21.90 0.13 1.62
C GLN A 87 20.52 -0.01 2.29
N TYR A 88 19.48 -0.42 1.53
CA TYR A 88 18.08 -0.33 1.97
C TYR A 88 17.33 -1.65 2.10
N MET A 89 17.63 -2.66 1.27
CA MET A 89 16.81 -3.87 1.17
C MET A 89 16.95 -4.75 2.43
N GLY A 90 15.83 -4.97 3.12
CA GLY A 90 15.76 -5.73 4.37
C GLY A 90 16.52 -5.06 5.52
N LYS A 91 16.58 -3.73 5.55
CA LYS A 91 17.38 -2.96 6.52
C LYS A 91 16.56 -2.09 7.47
N PHE A 92 15.24 -2.06 7.36
CA PHE A 92 14.39 -1.16 8.15
C PHE A 92 13.22 -1.93 8.74
N PRO A 93 12.92 -1.78 10.05
CA PRO A 93 11.64 -2.25 10.54
C PRO A 93 10.53 -1.48 9.85
N VAL A 94 9.52 -2.20 9.38
CA VAL A 94 8.35 -1.61 8.73
C VAL A 94 7.16 -1.77 9.67
N VAL A 95 6.33 -0.74 9.79
CA VAL A 95 4.97 -0.85 10.31
C VAL A 95 4.01 -0.64 9.14
N PHE A 96 3.10 -1.58 8.89
CA PHE A 96 2.16 -1.55 7.79
C PHE A 96 0.72 -1.72 8.28
N VAL A 97 -0.12 -0.71 8.03
CA VAL A 97 -1.55 -0.76 8.35
C VAL A 97 -2.38 -0.43 7.12
N SER A 98 -3.43 -1.21 6.88
CA SER A 98 -4.44 -0.90 5.85
C SER A 98 -5.73 -0.46 6.53
N LEU A 99 -6.26 0.70 6.15
CA LEU A 99 -7.52 1.23 6.69
C LEU A 99 -8.74 0.86 5.83
N LYS A 100 -8.56 0.07 4.77
CA LYS A 100 -9.59 -0.42 3.84
C LYS A 100 -10.78 -1.10 4.55
N GLY A 101 -10.50 -1.80 5.66
CA GLY A 101 -11.50 -2.54 6.42
C GLY A 101 -12.32 -1.73 7.42
N ILE A 102 -12.04 -0.43 7.61
CA ILE A 102 -12.73 0.39 8.61
C ILE A 102 -14.00 0.97 7.99
N ASN A 103 -15.08 0.20 8.04
CA ASN A 103 -16.36 0.51 7.39
C ASN A 103 -17.57 0.43 8.35
N GLY A 104 -17.36 0.68 9.63
CA GLY A 104 -18.39 0.55 10.67
C GLY A 104 -19.65 1.37 10.40
N GLU A 105 -20.81 0.87 10.86
CA GLU A 105 -22.09 1.58 10.75
C GLU A 105 -22.19 2.74 11.77
N SER A 106 -21.41 2.70 12.85
CA SER A 106 -21.27 3.77 13.83
C SER A 106 -19.81 4.11 14.09
N TYR A 107 -19.56 5.24 14.76
CA TYR A 107 -18.22 5.60 15.20
C TYR A 107 -17.59 4.52 16.10
N GLU A 108 -18.36 3.98 17.04
CA GLU A 108 -17.89 2.96 17.99
C GLU A 108 -17.44 1.69 17.25
N MET A 109 -18.23 1.23 16.27
CA MET A 109 -17.86 0.09 15.44
C MET A 109 -16.61 0.36 14.60
N ALA A 110 -16.52 1.55 13.98
CA ALA A 110 -15.36 1.93 13.19
C ALA A 110 -14.09 2.07 14.05
N ARG A 111 -14.21 2.59 15.27
CA ARG A 111 -13.13 2.60 16.27
C ARG A 111 -12.69 1.19 16.62
N ASP A 112 -13.62 0.28 16.85
CA ASP A 112 -13.29 -1.12 17.13
C ASP A 112 -12.57 -1.80 15.97
N MET A 113 -12.97 -1.52 14.73
CA MET A 113 -12.23 -1.96 13.55
C MET A 113 -10.82 -1.36 13.49
N ALA A 114 -10.65 -0.08 13.82
CA ALA A 114 -9.33 0.55 13.91
C ALA A 114 -8.45 -0.09 15.00
N VAL A 115 -9.04 -0.46 16.15
CA VAL A 115 -8.37 -1.24 17.19
C VAL A 115 -7.93 -2.59 16.65
N GLN A 116 -8.77 -3.31 15.90
CA GLN A 116 -8.36 -4.59 15.28
C GLN A 116 -7.18 -4.41 14.32
N VAL A 117 -7.21 -3.38 13.46
CA VAL A 117 -6.09 -3.08 12.54
C VAL A 117 -4.78 -2.85 13.31
N MET A 118 -4.81 -2.04 14.38
CA MET A 118 -3.63 -1.82 15.22
C MET A 118 -3.16 -3.11 15.89
N ARG A 119 -4.08 -3.92 16.40
CA ARG A 119 -3.77 -5.19 17.07
C ARG A 119 -3.16 -6.19 16.10
N GLU A 120 -3.69 -6.32 14.89
CA GLU A 120 -3.14 -7.20 13.86
C GLU A 120 -1.70 -6.83 13.54
N GLU A 121 -1.43 -5.54 13.38
CA GLU A 121 -0.07 -5.08 13.12
C GLU A 121 0.86 -5.23 14.33
N ALA A 122 0.38 -4.97 15.54
CA ALA A 122 1.12 -5.28 16.76
C ALA A 122 1.40 -6.79 16.87
N ARG A 123 0.44 -7.65 16.51
CA ARG A 123 0.60 -9.12 16.54
C ARG A 123 1.72 -9.59 15.62
N ARG A 124 1.90 -8.96 14.46
CA ARG A 124 3.02 -9.25 13.55
C ARG A 124 4.39 -9.03 14.22
N HIS A 125 4.45 -8.14 15.21
CA HIS A 125 5.64 -7.82 15.96
C HIS A 125 5.71 -8.50 17.33
N GLN A 126 4.99 -9.61 17.56
CA GLN A 126 4.97 -10.32 18.84
C GLN A 126 6.35 -10.72 19.39
N TYR A 127 7.33 -10.94 18.52
CA TYR A 127 8.72 -11.21 18.90
C TYR A 127 9.35 -10.09 19.76
N LEU A 128 8.75 -8.89 19.81
CA LEU A 128 9.19 -7.82 20.70
C LEU A 128 9.03 -8.20 22.19
N LEU A 129 8.09 -9.08 22.54
CA LEU A 129 7.96 -9.60 23.91
C LEU A 129 9.21 -10.36 24.38
N ASP A 130 9.91 -11.00 23.45
CA ASP A 130 11.15 -11.74 23.72
C ASP A 130 12.42 -10.89 23.52
N SER A 131 12.26 -9.63 23.10
CA SER A 131 13.39 -8.73 22.87
C SER A 131 14.21 -8.52 24.15
N LYS A 132 15.51 -8.75 24.07
CA LYS A 132 16.49 -8.43 25.12
C LYS A 132 16.82 -6.94 25.19
N ARG A 133 16.43 -6.16 24.17
CA ARG A 133 16.65 -4.71 24.07
C ARG A 133 15.48 -3.89 24.60
N LEU A 134 14.39 -4.54 25.01
CA LEU A 134 13.22 -3.90 25.58
C LEU A 134 13.14 -4.18 27.09
N THR A 135 12.78 -3.14 27.84
CA THR A 135 12.54 -3.22 29.28
C THR A 135 11.22 -3.94 29.59
N SER A 136 10.96 -4.24 30.87
CA SER A 136 9.65 -4.75 31.30
C SER A 136 8.52 -3.76 30.98
N TYR A 137 8.75 -2.46 31.17
CA TYR A 137 7.79 -1.40 30.84
C TYR A 137 7.48 -1.33 29.34
N ASP A 138 8.49 -1.48 28.49
CA ASP A 138 8.31 -1.52 27.04
C ASP A 138 7.41 -2.70 26.62
N LYS A 139 7.62 -3.87 27.24
CA LYS A 139 6.85 -5.09 26.97
C LYS A 139 5.41 -5.01 27.49
N GLU A 140 5.21 -4.35 28.63
CA GLU A 140 3.88 -4.05 29.16
C GLU A 140 3.12 -3.10 28.23
N ALA A 141 3.76 -2.00 27.79
CA ALA A 141 3.17 -1.08 26.82
C ALA A 141 2.83 -1.76 25.49
N PHE A 142 3.71 -2.63 24.99
CA PHE A 142 3.43 -3.44 23.81
C PHE A 142 2.26 -4.41 24.01
N SER A 143 2.16 -5.03 25.20
CA SER A 143 1.04 -5.91 25.55
C SER A 143 -0.29 -5.15 25.54
N GLY A 144 -0.29 -3.87 25.90
CA GLY A 144 -1.43 -2.96 25.73
C GLY A 144 -1.90 -2.86 24.27
N LEU A 145 -0.99 -2.90 23.29
CA LEU A 145 -1.34 -2.89 21.87
C LEU A 145 -1.96 -4.22 21.38
N LEU A 146 -1.77 -5.31 22.11
CA LEU A 146 -2.37 -6.62 21.79
C LEU A 146 -3.78 -6.77 22.38
N GLY A 147 -4.14 -5.94 23.36
CA GLY A 147 -5.42 -5.98 24.08
C GLY A 147 -6.62 -5.59 23.21
N GLY A 148 -7.74 -6.30 23.37
CA GLY A 148 -8.98 -6.02 22.64
C GLY A 148 -9.76 -4.81 23.15
N GLY A 149 -9.63 -4.48 24.44
CA GLY A 149 -10.19 -3.27 25.04
C GLY A 149 -9.25 -2.09 24.95
N MET A 150 -8.58 -1.90 23.81
CA MET A 150 -7.63 -0.80 23.62
C MET A 150 -8.37 0.54 23.71
N GLU A 151 -7.97 1.38 24.66
CA GLU A 151 -8.52 2.73 24.79
C GLU A 151 -8.12 3.61 23.59
N GLU A 152 -8.95 4.60 23.27
CA GLU A 152 -8.73 5.48 22.12
C GLU A 152 -7.40 6.24 22.21
N ALA A 153 -6.97 6.63 23.41
CA ALA A 153 -5.68 7.28 23.63
C ALA A 153 -4.50 6.35 23.26
N VAL A 154 -4.61 5.06 23.60
CA VAL A 154 -3.62 4.03 23.25
C VAL A 154 -3.62 3.79 21.73
N LEU A 155 -4.80 3.72 21.12
CA LEU A 155 -4.94 3.60 19.67
C LEU A 155 -4.25 4.77 18.95
N CYS A 156 -4.52 6.01 19.36
CA CYS A 156 -3.91 7.20 18.76
C CYS A 156 -2.38 7.22 18.89
N GLY A 157 -1.85 6.70 20.01
CA GLY A 157 -0.41 6.60 20.25
C GLY A 157 0.26 5.34 19.69
N GLY A 158 -0.51 4.35 19.25
CA GLY A 158 0.00 2.99 19.04
C GLY A 158 1.04 2.88 17.92
N LEU A 159 0.87 3.60 16.80
CA LEU A 159 1.84 3.58 15.70
C LEU A 159 3.17 4.21 16.14
N LYS A 160 3.11 5.28 16.96
CA LYS A 160 4.29 5.94 17.51
C LYS A 160 4.99 5.04 18.52
N LEU A 161 4.23 4.42 19.44
CA LEU A 161 4.75 3.46 20.41
C LEU A 161 5.43 2.28 19.71
N LEU A 162 4.76 1.67 18.73
CA LEU A 162 5.31 0.55 17.97
C LEU A 162 6.59 0.95 17.23
N SER A 163 6.63 2.15 16.63
CA SER A 163 7.85 2.71 16.00
C SER A 163 9.00 2.83 17.00
N GLU A 164 8.74 3.30 18.21
CA GLU A 164 9.73 3.43 19.28
C GLU A 164 10.30 2.07 19.69
N LEU A 165 9.42 1.09 19.92
CA LEU A 165 9.80 -0.26 20.32
C LEU A 165 10.63 -0.95 19.23
N LEU A 166 10.24 -0.79 17.97
CA LEU A 166 10.99 -1.29 16.82
C LEU A 166 12.37 -0.61 16.72
N ARG A 167 12.45 0.69 16.96
CA ARG A 167 13.74 1.40 16.98
C ARG A 167 14.64 0.90 18.11
N LYS A 168 14.12 0.71 19.33
CA LYS A 168 14.89 0.11 20.43
C LYS A 168 15.38 -1.29 20.09
N HIS A 169 14.52 -2.12 19.48
CA HIS A 169 14.86 -3.49 19.10
C HIS A 169 15.89 -3.55 17.95
N TYR A 170 15.69 -2.83 16.84
CA TYR A 170 16.55 -2.92 15.66
C TYR A 170 17.72 -1.92 15.66
N GLY A 171 17.67 -0.87 16.47
CA GLY A 171 18.63 0.24 16.44
C GLY A 171 18.44 1.15 15.21
N ARG A 172 17.28 1.08 14.53
CA ARG A 172 16.97 1.84 13.31
C ARG A 172 15.54 2.37 13.36
N ASN A 173 15.33 3.56 12.81
CA ASN A 173 14.01 4.15 12.68
C ASN A 173 13.11 3.29 11.79
N ALA A 174 11.81 3.25 12.11
CA ALA A 174 10.82 2.48 11.39
C ALA A 174 10.26 3.23 10.18
N ILE A 175 9.94 2.50 9.11
CA ILE A 175 9.19 3.02 7.97
C ILE A 175 7.71 2.77 8.24
N LEU A 176 6.88 3.82 8.11
CA LEU A 176 5.43 3.70 8.27
C LEU A 176 4.74 3.62 6.90
N LEU A 177 3.95 2.57 6.68
CA LEU A 177 3.17 2.37 5.47
C LEU A 177 1.69 2.32 5.85
N ILE A 178 0.89 3.28 5.37
CA ILE A 178 -0.54 3.40 5.69
C ILE A 178 -1.34 3.36 4.39
N ASP A 179 -2.04 2.25 4.16
CA ASP A 179 -2.84 2.06 2.96
C ASP A 179 -4.30 2.49 3.15
N GLU A 180 -4.88 3.02 2.09
CA GLU A 180 -6.26 3.51 1.99
C GLU A 180 -6.69 4.45 3.13
N TYR A 181 -5.85 5.45 3.42
CA TYR A 181 -6.03 6.37 4.55
C TYR A 181 -7.38 7.11 4.57
N ASP A 182 -8.00 7.27 3.41
CA ASP A 182 -9.22 8.03 3.18
C ASP A 182 -10.51 7.21 3.38
N VAL A 183 -10.44 5.88 3.41
CA VAL A 183 -11.60 4.99 3.53
C VAL A 183 -12.42 5.22 4.81
N PRO A 184 -11.82 5.29 6.02
CA PRO A 184 -12.59 5.50 7.24
C PRO A 184 -13.43 6.79 7.19
N LEU A 185 -12.87 7.84 6.58
CA LEU A 185 -13.51 9.14 6.49
C LEU A 185 -14.60 9.18 5.42
N ALA A 186 -14.38 8.55 4.28
CA ALA A 186 -15.41 8.38 3.27
C ALA A 186 -16.63 7.63 3.84
N LYS A 187 -16.39 6.54 4.60
CA LYS A 187 -17.46 5.78 5.27
C LYS A 187 -18.14 6.57 6.38
N ALA A 188 -17.38 7.29 7.19
CA ALA A 188 -17.94 8.16 8.23
C ALA A 188 -18.82 9.27 7.64
N PHE A 189 -18.47 9.80 6.47
CA PHE A 189 -19.29 10.77 5.74
C PHE A 189 -20.61 10.15 5.26
N GLU A 190 -20.55 8.98 4.61
CA GLU A 190 -21.74 8.23 4.16
C GLU A 190 -22.70 7.89 5.32
N ARG A 191 -22.17 7.66 6.53
CA ARG A 191 -22.92 7.19 7.71
C ARG A 191 -23.22 8.27 8.76
N GLY A 192 -22.81 9.52 8.52
CA GLY A 192 -23.16 10.65 9.39
C GLY A 192 -22.35 10.78 10.69
N TYR A 193 -21.16 10.20 10.79
CA TYR A 193 -20.26 10.35 11.95
C TYR A 193 -18.87 10.93 11.59
N TYR A 194 -18.79 11.65 10.46
CA TYR A 194 -17.56 12.22 9.89
C TYR A 194 -16.69 12.98 10.91
N GLU A 195 -17.27 13.92 11.66
CA GLU A 195 -16.51 14.77 12.60
C GLU A 195 -15.78 13.97 13.68
N ARG A 196 -16.42 12.94 14.23
CA ARG A 196 -15.79 12.07 15.24
C ARG A 196 -14.65 11.26 14.64
N MET A 197 -14.85 10.72 13.43
CA MET A 197 -13.80 9.98 12.72
C MET A 197 -12.63 10.89 12.31
N LEU A 198 -12.91 12.14 11.90
CA LEU A 198 -11.89 13.12 11.56
C LEU A 198 -10.96 13.38 12.75
N ILE A 199 -11.52 13.58 13.94
CA ILE A 199 -10.74 13.78 15.18
C ILE A 199 -9.86 12.56 15.48
N LEU A 200 -10.41 11.35 15.36
CA LEU A 200 -9.66 10.11 15.57
C LEU A 200 -8.45 10.01 14.63
N ILE A 201 -8.67 10.22 13.32
CA ILE A 201 -7.60 10.14 12.31
C ILE A 201 -6.57 11.27 12.49
N GLN A 202 -7.01 12.49 12.82
CA GLN A 202 -6.10 13.60 13.16
C GLN A 202 -5.19 13.26 14.33
N ASN A 203 -5.74 12.71 15.41
CA ASN A 203 -4.97 12.35 16.60
C ASN A 203 -3.98 11.21 16.31
N LEU A 204 -4.44 10.16 15.61
CA LEU A 204 -3.60 9.04 15.20
C LEU A 204 -2.43 9.50 14.31
N PHE A 205 -2.72 10.26 13.25
CA PHE A 205 -1.70 10.71 12.30
C PHE A 205 -0.82 11.83 12.88
N GLY A 206 -1.36 12.70 13.74
CA GLY A 206 -0.59 13.71 14.46
C GLY A 206 0.49 13.08 15.35
N GLN A 207 0.16 11.99 16.04
CA GLN A 207 1.16 11.25 16.81
C GLN A 207 2.13 10.47 15.91
N ALA A 208 1.62 9.75 14.91
CA ALA A 208 2.43 8.85 14.08
C ALA A 208 3.37 9.56 13.10
N LEU A 209 2.94 10.68 12.50
CA LEU A 209 3.58 11.28 11.32
C LEU A 209 4.23 12.65 11.60
N LYS A 210 3.79 13.37 12.63
CA LYS A 210 4.34 14.69 13.00
C LYS A 210 5.29 14.63 14.19
N THR A 211 4.89 13.98 15.27
CA THR A 211 5.65 13.97 16.55
C THR A 211 6.37 12.64 16.81
N ASN A 212 6.91 12.02 15.75
CA ASN A 212 7.53 10.69 15.80
C ASN A 212 8.96 10.70 15.27
N ASP A 213 9.93 10.91 16.17
CA ASP A 213 11.36 10.88 15.84
C ASP A 213 11.88 9.46 15.56
N ASN A 214 11.06 8.44 15.86
CA ASN A 214 11.38 7.04 15.58
C ASN A 214 10.97 6.62 14.16
N MET A 215 10.33 7.50 13.39
CA MET A 215 9.98 7.27 11.99
C MET A 215 11.12 7.69 11.06
N GLN A 216 11.48 6.85 10.09
CA GLN A 216 12.42 7.16 9.03
C GLN A 216 11.73 8.07 7.99
N PHE A 217 10.70 7.54 7.34
CA PHE A 217 9.71 8.26 6.54
C PHE A 217 8.39 7.47 6.54
N ALA A 218 7.32 8.08 6.05
CA ALA A 218 6.05 7.40 5.82
C ALA A 218 5.64 7.42 4.35
N VAL A 219 4.89 6.39 3.94
CA VAL A 219 4.15 6.34 2.67
C VAL A 219 2.68 6.10 2.98
N LEU A 220 1.83 6.93 2.40
CA LEU A 220 0.38 6.85 2.50
C LEU A 220 -0.19 6.69 1.10
N THR A 221 -1.26 5.91 0.98
CA THR A 221 -2.02 5.73 -0.25
C THR A 221 -3.50 5.99 -0.03
N GLY A 222 -4.15 6.62 -1.00
CA GLY A 222 -5.60 6.86 -0.97
C GLY A 222 -6.16 7.22 -2.34
N CYS A 223 -7.47 7.33 -2.46
CA CYS A 223 -8.13 7.76 -3.70
C CYS A 223 -8.36 9.27 -3.71
N MET A 224 -8.96 9.78 -2.64
CA MET A 224 -9.36 11.17 -2.50
C MET A 224 -8.28 11.97 -1.83
N ARG A 225 -8.13 13.22 -2.28
CA ARG A 225 -7.45 14.24 -1.49
C ARG A 225 -8.46 14.85 -0.53
N ILE A 226 -8.70 14.17 0.59
CA ILE A 226 -9.41 14.83 1.71
C ILE A 226 -8.60 16.06 2.10
N SER A 227 -9.26 17.20 2.29
CA SER A 227 -8.59 18.52 2.31
C SER A 227 -7.37 18.49 3.24
N LYS A 228 -6.23 18.97 2.75
CA LYS A 228 -4.99 19.08 3.57
C LYS A 228 -5.25 19.86 4.87
N GLU A 229 -6.21 20.77 4.83
CA GLU A 229 -6.64 21.64 5.93
C GLU A 229 -7.50 20.93 6.97
N SER A 230 -8.04 19.72 6.71
CA SER A 230 -8.80 18.97 7.69
C SER A 230 -7.92 17.94 8.41
N ILE A 231 -7.47 16.87 7.76
CA ILE A 231 -6.72 15.78 8.45
C ILE A 231 -5.28 16.16 8.79
N PHE A 232 -4.63 16.89 7.88
CA PHE A 232 -3.20 17.17 7.94
C PHE A 232 -2.91 18.57 8.48
N THR A 233 -3.83 19.13 9.26
CA THR A 233 -3.66 20.44 9.89
C THR A 233 -2.38 20.45 10.74
N GLY A 234 -1.45 21.32 10.35
CA GLY A 234 -0.13 21.44 10.99
C GLY A 234 0.87 20.33 10.64
N LEU A 235 0.59 19.47 9.65
CA LEU A 235 1.54 18.50 9.10
C LEU A 235 2.34 19.16 7.97
N ASN A 236 3.34 19.94 8.36
CA ASN A 236 4.12 20.79 7.44
C ASN A 236 5.12 20.01 6.56
N ASN A 237 5.20 18.69 6.74
CA ASN A 237 6.18 17.78 6.12
C ASN A 237 5.57 16.81 5.09
N LEU A 238 4.32 17.06 4.66
CA LEU A 238 3.58 16.21 3.72
C LEU A 238 3.90 16.52 2.25
N LYS A 239 4.56 15.59 1.57
CA LYS A 239 4.74 15.60 0.10
C LYS A 239 3.56 14.86 -0.55
N VAL A 240 2.74 15.59 -1.32
CA VAL A 240 1.60 14.99 -2.04
C VAL A 240 1.98 14.73 -3.49
N LEU A 241 1.87 13.48 -3.89
CA LEU A 241 2.20 12.94 -5.21
C LEU A 241 0.89 12.53 -5.89
N SER A 242 0.19 13.51 -6.47
CA SER A 242 -1.11 13.31 -7.15
C SER A 242 -0.95 12.77 -8.57
N ILE A 243 -2.07 12.48 -9.23
CA ILE A 243 -2.10 12.06 -10.65
C ILE A 243 -1.46 13.08 -11.60
N THR A 244 -1.35 14.34 -11.18
CA THR A 244 -0.74 15.42 -11.97
C THR A 244 0.78 15.51 -11.79
N ASP A 245 1.35 14.79 -10.82
CA ASP A 245 2.79 14.75 -10.64
C ASP A 245 3.39 13.86 -11.74
N VAL A 246 4.36 14.40 -12.47
CA VAL A 246 5.10 13.67 -13.51
C VAL A 246 6.07 12.66 -12.93
N ARG A 247 6.44 12.83 -11.66
CA ARG A 247 7.18 11.81 -10.93
C ARG A 247 6.19 10.71 -10.55
N PHE A 248 6.59 9.46 -10.75
CA PHE A 248 5.77 8.28 -10.45
C PHE A 248 4.51 8.10 -11.30
N ASP A 249 4.43 8.69 -12.50
CA ASP A 249 3.27 8.54 -13.36
C ASP A 249 3.16 7.14 -13.99
N GLU A 250 4.28 6.45 -14.21
CA GLU A 250 4.31 5.08 -14.73
C GLU A 250 4.17 3.97 -13.67
N PHE A 251 4.32 4.26 -12.37
CA PHE A 251 4.37 3.21 -11.34
C PHE A 251 3.01 2.78 -10.77
N PHE A 252 1.93 3.44 -11.19
CA PHE A 252 0.57 3.10 -10.82
C PHE A 252 -0.28 2.96 -12.09
N GLY A 253 -0.91 1.79 -12.25
CA GLY A 253 -1.53 1.43 -13.53
C GLY A 253 -0.59 0.70 -14.46
N PHE A 254 -1.09 0.32 -15.64
CA PHE A 254 -0.26 -0.20 -16.72
C PHE A 254 -0.02 0.88 -17.77
N THR A 255 1.21 1.00 -18.24
CA THR A 255 1.55 1.81 -19.41
C THR A 255 1.18 1.09 -20.69
N ASP A 256 1.15 1.81 -21.81
CA ASP A 256 0.92 1.21 -23.13
C ASP A 256 1.88 0.05 -23.45
N ARG A 257 3.16 0.22 -23.10
CA ARG A 257 4.20 -0.79 -23.27
C ARG A 257 3.84 -2.06 -22.49
N GLU A 258 3.46 -1.92 -21.23
CA GLU A 258 3.18 -3.05 -20.34
C GLU A 258 1.90 -3.81 -20.73
N VAL A 259 0.87 -3.10 -21.22
CA VAL A 259 -0.33 -3.73 -21.79
C VAL A 259 0.06 -4.58 -23.00
N ARG A 260 0.90 -4.06 -23.91
CA ARG A 260 1.38 -4.82 -25.07
C ARG A 260 2.22 -6.02 -24.68
N GLU A 261 3.10 -5.89 -23.70
CA GLU A 261 3.92 -6.99 -23.16
C GLU A 261 3.06 -8.09 -22.55
N LEU A 262 2.07 -7.72 -21.72
CA LEU A 262 1.11 -8.65 -21.14
C LEU A 262 0.36 -9.42 -22.23
N LEU A 263 -0.21 -8.70 -23.22
CA LEU A 263 -0.95 -9.33 -24.31
C LEU A 263 -0.05 -10.23 -25.16
N ALA A 264 1.18 -9.81 -25.47
CA ALA A 264 2.14 -10.63 -26.19
C ALA A 264 2.48 -11.92 -25.42
N TYR A 265 2.70 -11.83 -24.10
CA TYR A 265 2.97 -13.00 -23.26
C TYR A 265 1.84 -14.04 -23.32
N TYR A 266 0.59 -13.57 -23.34
CA TYR A 266 -0.58 -14.44 -23.42
C TYR A 266 -1.00 -14.83 -24.84
N GLY A 267 -0.39 -14.26 -25.89
CA GLY A 267 -0.74 -14.53 -27.28
C GLY A 267 -1.99 -13.77 -27.76
N LEU A 268 -2.31 -12.66 -27.10
CA LEU A 268 -3.49 -11.82 -27.30
C LEU A 268 -3.16 -10.47 -27.94
N SER A 269 -2.00 -10.32 -28.59
CA SER A 269 -1.55 -9.05 -29.18
C SER A 269 -2.57 -8.43 -30.14
N GLY A 270 -3.37 -9.24 -30.83
CA GLY A 270 -4.45 -8.77 -31.72
C GLY A 270 -5.60 -8.06 -30.99
N GLN A 271 -5.74 -8.23 -29.68
CA GLN A 271 -6.79 -7.61 -28.86
C GLN A 271 -6.37 -6.23 -28.31
N TYR A 272 -5.13 -5.80 -28.56
CA TYR A 272 -4.66 -4.49 -28.11
C TYR A 272 -5.53 -3.31 -28.59
N PRO A 273 -5.99 -3.23 -29.86
CA PRO A 273 -6.86 -2.15 -30.30
C PRO A 273 -8.16 -2.06 -29.50
N VAL A 274 -8.76 -3.21 -29.15
CA VAL A 274 -9.99 -3.28 -28.34
C VAL A 274 -9.73 -2.80 -26.91
N ILE A 275 -8.61 -3.21 -26.31
CA ILE A 275 -8.21 -2.73 -24.98
C ILE A 275 -7.95 -1.23 -25.00
N LYS A 276 -7.29 -0.72 -26.04
CA LYS A 276 -7.09 0.73 -26.18
C LYS A 276 -8.41 1.47 -26.32
N GLU A 277 -9.35 0.97 -27.10
CA GLU A 277 -10.64 1.64 -27.26
C GLU A 277 -11.47 1.64 -25.97
N TRP A 278 -11.45 0.54 -25.19
CA TRP A 278 -12.34 0.36 -24.03
C TRP A 278 -11.75 0.78 -22.69
N TYR A 279 -10.43 0.65 -22.52
CA TYR A 279 -9.76 0.76 -21.23
C TYR A 279 -8.64 1.81 -21.19
N ASP A 280 -8.34 2.46 -22.32
CA ASP A 280 -7.54 3.69 -22.33
C ASP A 280 -8.43 4.86 -21.85
N GLY A 281 -7.84 5.81 -21.13
CA GLY A 281 -8.61 6.97 -20.64
C GLY A 281 -8.08 7.64 -19.37
N TYR A 282 -7.06 7.08 -18.72
CA TYR A 282 -6.40 7.75 -17.61
C TYR A 282 -5.07 8.34 -18.06
N ARG A 283 -4.81 9.56 -17.60
CA ARG A 283 -3.54 10.24 -17.81
C ARG A 283 -2.95 10.61 -16.47
N PHE A 284 -1.82 10.02 -16.13
CA PHE A 284 -1.00 10.44 -14.98
C PHE A 284 0.20 11.18 -15.51
N GLY A 285 0.47 12.39 -15.01
CA GLY A 285 1.55 13.22 -15.50
C GLY A 285 1.55 13.33 -17.03
N ARG A 286 2.53 12.69 -17.68
CA ARG A 286 2.66 12.64 -19.13
C ARG A 286 2.29 11.29 -19.74
N GLN A 287 2.01 10.29 -18.93
CA GLN A 287 1.76 8.91 -19.35
C GLN A 287 0.26 8.61 -19.49
N GLU A 288 -0.10 7.98 -20.61
CA GLU A 288 -1.36 7.24 -20.75
C GLU A 288 -1.25 5.95 -19.95
N VAL A 289 -2.20 5.73 -19.04
CA VAL A 289 -2.22 4.59 -18.15
C VAL A 289 -3.57 3.90 -18.17
N TYR A 290 -3.52 2.58 -18.07
CA TYR A 290 -4.67 1.69 -18.07
C TYR A 290 -4.93 1.21 -16.65
N CYS A 291 -6.21 0.98 -16.31
CA CYS A 291 -6.59 0.31 -15.08
C CYS A 291 -6.12 -1.16 -15.14
N PRO A 292 -5.22 -1.62 -14.24
CA PRO A 292 -4.72 -2.98 -14.24
C PRO A 292 -5.83 -4.02 -14.10
N TRP A 293 -6.82 -3.77 -13.25
CA TRP A 293 -7.93 -4.68 -13.05
C TRP A 293 -8.69 -4.96 -14.34
N ASP A 294 -9.05 -3.91 -15.09
CA ASP A 294 -9.85 -4.04 -16.30
C ASP A 294 -9.08 -4.82 -17.38
N VAL A 295 -7.79 -4.52 -17.55
CA VAL A 295 -6.92 -5.22 -18.50
C VAL A 295 -6.73 -6.69 -18.12
N VAL A 296 -6.41 -6.99 -16.85
CA VAL A 296 -6.17 -8.37 -16.39
C VAL A 296 -7.46 -9.19 -16.47
N CYS A 297 -8.61 -8.64 -16.07
CA CYS A 297 -9.90 -9.33 -16.19
C CYS A 297 -10.28 -9.61 -17.64
N TYR A 298 -10.06 -8.67 -18.55
CA TYR A 298 -10.35 -8.94 -19.96
C TYR A 298 -9.41 -9.97 -20.56
N CYS A 299 -8.12 -9.93 -20.22
CA CYS A 299 -7.17 -10.97 -20.61
C CYS A 299 -7.60 -12.35 -20.10
N ASP A 300 -8.06 -12.45 -18.86
CA ASP A 300 -8.54 -13.71 -18.26
C ASP A 300 -9.75 -14.27 -19.01
N GLN A 301 -10.72 -13.42 -19.32
CA GLN A 301 -11.88 -13.82 -20.12
C GLN A 301 -11.48 -14.30 -21.52
N LEU A 302 -10.57 -13.59 -22.20
CA LEU A 302 -10.10 -13.97 -23.53
C LEU A 302 -9.34 -15.30 -23.55
N LEU A 303 -8.65 -15.65 -22.45
CA LEU A 303 -7.99 -16.94 -22.31
C LEU A 303 -8.99 -18.10 -22.14
N ALA A 304 -10.16 -17.84 -21.55
CA ALA A 304 -11.22 -18.82 -21.41
C ALA A 304 -12.11 -18.91 -22.67
N ASP A 305 -12.42 -17.76 -23.29
CA ASP A 305 -13.23 -17.63 -24.50
C ASP A 305 -12.61 -16.57 -25.43
N PRO A 306 -11.95 -16.97 -26.53
CA PRO A 306 -11.38 -16.05 -27.51
C PRO A 306 -12.40 -15.11 -28.18
N GLY A 307 -13.71 -15.43 -28.12
CA GLY A 307 -14.80 -14.61 -28.62
C GLY A 307 -15.37 -13.60 -27.60
N ALA A 308 -14.83 -13.56 -26.38
CA ALA A 308 -15.30 -12.70 -25.32
C ALA A 308 -15.24 -11.22 -25.71
N ARG A 309 -16.35 -10.51 -25.47
CA ARG A 309 -16.44 -9.05 -25.66
C ARG A 309 -15.92 -8.32 -24.42
N PRO A 310 -15.33 -7.13 -24.58
CA PRO A 310 -14.93 -6.31 -23.44
C PRO A 310 -16.17 -5.97 -22.58
N GLN A 311 -15.96 -5.91 -21.27
CA GLN A 311 -17.01 -5.62 -20.28
C GLN A 311 -16.63 -4.41 -19.42
N ASN A 312 -17.63 -3.83 -18.76
CA ASN A 312 -17.40 -2.78 -17.77
C ASN A 312 -17.04 -3.41 -16.41
N TYR A 313 -15.75 -3.69 -16.21
CA TYR A 313 -15.25 -4.24 -14.95
C TYR A 313 -15.18 -3.21 -13.81
N TRP A 314 -15.44 -1.93 -14.09
CA TRP A 314 -15.42 -0.86 -13.11
C TRP A 314 -16.72 -0.79 -12.29
N ILE A 315 -17.90 -0.93 -12.93
CA ILE A 315 -19.21 -0.77 -12.29
C ILE A 315 -19.49 -1.85 -11.23
N ASN A 316 -19.06 -3.09 -11.45
CA ASN A 316 -19.44 -4.23 -10.59
C ASN A 316 -18.62 -4.35 -9.30
N THR A 317 -17.96 -3.27 -8.86
CA THR A 317 -16.83 -3.36 -7.93
C THR A 317 -16.89 -2.36 -6.77
N SER A 318 -18.04 -1.70 -6.67
CA SER A 318 -18.51 -1.11 -5.42
C SER A 318 -18.89 -2.23 -4.46
N SER A 319 -18.01 -2.51 -3.50
CA SER A 319 -18.32 -3.24 -2.27
C SER A 319 -17.68 -2.48 -1.12
#